data_AF-A0A6J0PJJ7-F1
#
_entry.id   AF-A0A6J0PJJ7-F1
#
_cell.length_a   1.000
_cell.length_b   1.000
_cell.length_c   1.000
_cell.angle_alpha   90.00
_cell.angle_beta   90.00
_cell.angle_gamma   90.00
#
_symmetry.space_group_name_H-M   'P 1'
#
loop_
_entity.id
_entity.type
_entity.pdbx_description
1 polymer ?
#
loop_
_entity_poly.entity_id
_entity_poly.type
_entity_poly.pdbx_seq_one_letter_code
_entity_poly.pdbx_strand_id
1 'polypeptide(L)' 'MKEERKRIWSLLSAGAAIYIAGSSIKMPADVTSTLEEIVSEASGISKESAARWLRQLEKAGRFYIEAWS' A
#
# COMPACT_ATOMS: atom_id res chain seq x y z
N MET A 1 5.14 8.75 5.67
CA MET A 1 3.94 8.09 5.11
C MET A 1 2.74 8.12 6.05
N LYS A 2 2.89 7.73 7.34
CA LYS A 2 1.78 7.73 8.32
C LYS A 2 1.11 9.08 8.57
N GLU A 3 1.85 10.18 8.45
CA GLU A 3 1.33 11.55 8.59
C GLU A 3 0.31 11.88 7.48
N GLU A 4 0.57 11.42 6.26
CA GLU A 4 -0.29 11.63 5.08
C GLU A 4 -1.38 10.56 4.91
N ARG A 5 -1.64 9.73 5.93
CA ARG A 5 -2.55 8.56 5.83
C ARG A 5 -3.94 8.89 5.26
N LYS A 6 -4.51 10.04 5.63
CA LYS A 6 -5.83 10.49 5.15
C LYS A 6 -5.81 10.79 3.65
N ARG A 7 -4.75 11.46 3.18
CA ARG A 7 -4.55 11.78 1.77
C ARG A 7 -4.29 10.53 0.95
N ILE A 8 -3.45 9.63 1.45
CA ILE A 8 -3.17 8.33 0.82
C ILE A 8 -4.47 7.54 0.67
N TRP A 9 -5.26 7.40 1.73
CA TRP A 9 -6.55 6.70 1.65
C TRP A 9 -7.52 7.34 0.66
N SER A 10 -7.59 8.68 0.61
CA SER A 10 -8.43 9.40 -0.35
C SER A 10 -8.03 9.09 -1.79
N LEU A 11 -6.74 9.11 -2.11
CA LEU A 11 -6.22 8.77 -3.43
C LEU A 11 -6.51 7.30 -3.79
N LEU A 12 -6.29 6.39 -2.85
CA LEU A 12 -6.54 4.97 -3.02
C LEU A 12 -8.02 4.66 -3.26
N SER A 13 -8.90 5.32 -2.50
CA SER A 13 -10.35 5.21 -2.67
C SER A 13 -10.82 5.79 -4.01
N ALA A 14 -10.13 6.82 -4.53
CA ALA A 14 -10.36 7.37 -5.86
C ALA A 14 -9.76 6.51 -6.99
N GLY A 15 -9.05 5.43 -6.65
CA GLY A 15 -8.46 4.53 -7.63
C GLY A 15 -7.07 4.93 -8.14
N ALA A 16 -6.27 5.61 -7.31
CA ALA A 16 -4.86 5.83 -7.62
C ALA A 16 -4.10 4.50 -7.75
N ALA A 17 -3.03 4.51 -8.55
CA ALA A 17 -2.05 3.44 -8.60
C ALA A 17 -0.88 3.74 -7.66
N ILE A 18 -0.31 2.69 -7.07
CA ILE A 18 0.86 2.75 -6.18
C ILE A 18 2.07 2.20 -6.93
N TYR A 19 3.19 2.91 -6.83
CA TYR A 19 4.50 2.48 -7.33
C TYR A 19 5.51 2.58 -6.20
N ILE A 20 6.19 1.47 -5.92
CA ILE A 20 7.28 1.40 -4.95
C ILE A 20 8.55 1.07 -5.73
N ALA A 21 9.54 1.97 -5.70
CA ALA A 21 10.81 1.78 -6.40
C ALA A 21 12.01 2.10 -5.50
N GLY A 22 13.06 1.26 -5.49
CA GLY A 22 14.27 1.50 -4.72
C GLY A 22 14.98 0.25 -4.19
N SER A 23 15.74 0.39 -3.09
CA SER A 23 16.56 -0.70 -2.53
C SER A 23 15.69 -1.87 -2.02
N SER A 24 15.97 -3.07 -2.51
CA SER A 24 15.23 -4.32 -2.22
C SER A 24 15.33 -4.83 -0.79
N ILE A 25 16.26 -4.31 0.02
CA ILE A 25 16.69 -4.98 1.26
C ILE A 25 15.65 -4.86 2.39
N LYS A 26 14.98 -3.70 2.53
CA LYS A 26 13.96 -3.47 3.58
C LYS A 26 12.82 -2.55 3.16
N MET A 27 13.11 -1.57 2.30
CA MET A 27 12.18 -0.49 1.98
C MET A 27 10.83 -0.98 1.41
N PRO A 28 10.75 -1.93 0.46
CA PRO A 28 9.47 -2.35 -0.09
C PRO A 28 8.56 -3.04 0.92
N ALA A 29 9.13 -3.85 1.82
CA ALA A 29 8.39 -4.54 2.87
C ALA A 29 7.85 -3.54 3.91
N ASP A 30 8.67 -2.59 4.35
CA ASP A 30 8.29 -1.57 5.33
C ASP A 30 7.20 -0.64 4.78
N VAL A 31 7.30 -0.24 3.52
CA VAL A 31 6.29 0.59 2.84
C VAL A 31 4.98 -0.18 2.66
N THR A 32 5.05 -1.46 2.28
CA THR A 32 3.86 -2.31 2.13
C THR A 32 3.14 -2.50 3.47
N SER A 33 3.87 -2.82 4.55
CA SER A 33 3.27 -2.93 5.89
C SER A 33 2.63 -1.62 6.35
N THR A 34 3.25 -0.48 6.03
CA THR A 34 2.69 0.83 6.37
C THR A 34 1.40 1.11 5.59
N LEU A 35 1.32 0.69 4.33
CA LEU A 35 0.09 0.79 3.52
C LEU A 35 -1.03 -0.08 4.08
N GLU A 36 -0.73 -1.30 4.51
CA GLU A 36 -1.72 -2.19 5.15
C GLU A 36 -2.31 -1.56 6.41
N GLU A 37 -1.46 -0.93 7.23
CA GLU A 37 -1.90 -0.19 8.42
C GLU A 37 -2.81 0.98 8.05
N ILE A 38 -2.44 1.79 7.05
CA ILE A 38 -3.26 2.92 6.58
C ILE A 38 -4.63 2.44 6.10
N VAL A 39 -4.68 1.37 5.29
CA VAL A 39 -5.92 0.81 4.76
C VAL A 39 -6.78 0.22 5.90
N SER A 40 -6.16 -0.52 6.82
CA SER A 40 -6.84 -1.10 7.98
C SER A 40 -7.48 -0.03 8.85
N GLU A 41 -6.72 1.01 9.23
CA GLU A 41 -7.21 2.13 10.05
C GLU A 41 -8.32 2.93 9.34
N ALA A 42 -8.16 3.20 8.05
CA ALA A 42 -9.07 4.08 7.31
C ALA A 42 -10.39 3.39 6.91
N SER A 43 -10.38 2.07 6.71
CA SER A 43 -11.57 1.29 6.32
C SER A 43 -12.19 0.48 7.46
N GLY A 44 -11.54 0.43 8.64
CA GLY A 44 -12.02 -0.32 9.80
C GLY A 44 -11.92 -1.83 9.65
N ILE A 45 -11.12 -2.33 8.70
CA ILE A 45 -10.91 -3.76 8.45
C ILE A 45 -9.64 -4.27 9.12
N SER A 46 -9.53 -5.58 9.30
CA SER A 46 -8.32 -6.20 9.85
C SER A 46 -7.10 -6.03 8.93
N LYS A 47 -5.89 -6.10 9.49
CA LYS A 47 -4.64 -5.98 8.71
C LYS A 47 -4.53 -7.07 7.63
N GLU A 48 -5.02 -8.28 7.89
CA GLU A 48 -5.07 -9.36 6.90
C GLU A 48 -6.03 -9.05 5.74
N SER A 49 -7.12 -8.34 6.03
CA SER A 49 -8.08 -7.90 5.02
C SER A 49 -7.50 -6.75 4.19
N ALA A 50 -6.74 -5.84 4.81
CA ALA A 50 -5.97 -4.81 4.11
C ALA A 50 -4.90 -5.41 3.19
N ALA A 51 -4.16 -6.42 3.65
CA ALA A 51 -3.19 -7.14 2.83
C ALA A 51 -3.86 -7.81 1.61
N ARG A 52 -5.02 -8.45 1.80
CA ARG A 52 -5.81 -9.02 0.69
C ARG A 52 -6.32 -7.94 -0.28
N TRP A 53 -6.62 -6.75 0.22
CA TRP A 53 -7.05 -5.63 -0.61
C TRP A 53 -5.89 -5.08 -1.47
N LEU A 54 -4.69 -4.91 -0.91
CA LEU A 54 -3.50 -4.53 -1.67
C LEU A 54 -3.15 -5.57 -2.76
N ARG A 55 -3.26 -6.87 -2.46
CA ARG A 55 -3.09 -7.93 -3.48
C ARG A 55 -4.12 -7.86 -4.60
N GLN A 56 -5.33 -7.37 -4.34
CA GLN A 56 -6.32 -7.14 -5.39
C GLN A 56 -5.94 -5.95 -6.26
N LEU A 57 -5.36 -4.89 -5.67
CA LEU A 57 -4.82 -3.78 -6.46
C LEU A 57 -3.66 -4.21 -7.36
N GLU A 58 -2.78 -5.09 -6.87
CA GLU A 58 -1.69 -5.66 -7.68
C GLU A 58 -2.25 -6.41 -8.89
N LYS A 59 -3.21 -7.30 -8.68
CA LYS A 59 -3.90 -8.01 -9.77
C LYS A 59 -4.64 -7.10 -10.73
N ALA A 60 -5.13 -5.96 -10.24
CA ALA A 60 -5.81 -4.94 -11.05
C ALA A 60 -4.84 -4.01 -11.78
N GLY A 61 -3.52 -4.21 -11.69
CA GLY A 61 -2.53 -3.33 -12.32
C GLY A 61 -2.47 -1.95 -11.67
N ARG A 62 -2.71 -1.86 -10.36
CA ARG A 62 -2.69 -0.62 -9.57
C ARG A 62 -1.69 -0.63 -8.42
N PHE A 63 -0.90 -1.68 -8.30
CA PHE A 63 0.15 -1.78 -7.28
C PHE A 63 1.38 -2.43 -7.93
N TYR A 64 2.49 -1.70 -7.94
CA TYR A 64 3.75 -2.12 -8.56
C TYR A 64 4.91 -1.94 -7.59
N ILE A 65 5.77 -2.95 -7.54
CA ILE A 65 7.03 -2.91 -6.78
C ILE A 65 8.17 -3.24 -7.75
N GLU A 66 9.06 -2.27 -7.97
CA GLU A 66 10.31 -2.46 -8.71
C GLU A 66 11.48 -2.15 -7.78
N ALA A 67 12.07 -3.18 -7.18
CA ALA A 67 13.18 -3.00 -6.26
C ALA A 67 14.46 -3.70 -6.75
N TRP A 68 15.61 -3.07 -6.52
CA TRP A 68 16.95 -3.52 -6.95
C TRP A 68 17.93 -3.62 -5.78
N SER A 69 18.94 -4.47 -5.92
CA SER A 69 20.00 -4.72 -4.91
C SER A 69 21.30 -4.00 -5.27
#